data_AF-A0A8J4R4N2-F1
#
_entry.id   AF-A0A8J4R4N2-F1
#
_cell.length_a   1.000
_cell.length_b   1.000
_cell.length_c   1.000
_cell.angle_alpha   90.00
_cell.angle_beta   90.00
_cell.angle_gamma   90.00
#
_symmetry.space_group_name_H-M   'P 1'
#
loop_
_entity.id
_entity.type
_entity.pdbx_description
1 polymer ?
#
loop_
_entity_poly.entity_id
_entity_poly.type
_entity_poly.pdbx_seq_one_letter_code
_entity_poly.pdbx_strand_id
1 'polypeptide(L)'
;MEKRGRDRDRDGKMGAAPHSQQQPQNQNLNRPSSGRPLPPPPPLPHPHPQSRAPPPPLPARPRFEPVDREKTCPLLLRVFTKNGSHHGEEDFAVRGKEPKDEVQIYTWKDATLRELTDLVKEVAPEARRRSAKLSFAFVYPDHRGRFVLRTVGTTLSYGNGRRLDDSKSLGELSFQIGDYLDVAIF
;
A
#
# COMPACT_ATOMS: atom_id res chain seq x y z
N MET A 1 -0.91 66.81 9.73
CA MET A 1 -0.12 67.34 10.85
C MET A 1 0.77 66.23 11.36
N GLU A 2 2.06 66.27 11.03
CA GLU A 2 3.17 66.59 11.95
C GLU A 2 3.62 65.35 12.75
N LYS A 3 4.90 65.02 12.93
CA LYS A 3 6.21 65.50 12.46
C LYS A 3 7.24 64.50 13.04
N ARG A 4 8.35 64.30 12.32
CA ARG A 4 9.77 64.15 12.80
C ARG A 4 10.05 63.05 13.85
N GLY A 5 10.93 62.07 13.63
CA GLY A 5 12.28 62.17 13.05
C GLY A 5 13.32 62.11 14.18
N ARG A 6 14.17 61.07 14.20
CA ARG A 6 15.52 61.13 14.78
C ARG A 6 16.39 59.94 14.37
N ASP A 7 17.36 60.24 13.52
CA ASP A 7 18.58 59.51 13.21
C ASP A 7 19.45 59.21 14.46
N ARG A 8 20.27 58.16 14.37
CA ARG A 8 21.68 58.18 14.83
C ARG A 8 22.50 57.00 14.26
N ASP A 9 23.42 57.37 13.37
CA ASP A 9 24.71 56.76 12.98
C ASP A 9 25.45 55.97 14.10
N ARG A 10 26.08 54.81 13.87
CA ARG A 10 27.28 54.42 13.05
C ARG A 10 28.53 54.32 13.93
N ASP A 11 29.07 53.11 14.08
CA ASP A 11 30.46 52.72 14.39
C ASP A 11 30.41 51.17 14.54
N GLY A 12 31.30 50.30 14.08
CA GLY A 12 32.67 50.39 13.61
C GLY A 12 33.43 49.16 14.13
N LYS A 13 34.04 48.37 13.21
CA LYS A 13 35.30 47.60 13.37
C LYS A 13 35.27 46.09 13.78
N MET A 14 35.56 45.28 12.75
CA MET A 14 36.50 44.15 12.59
C MET A 14 37.06 43.33 13.78
N GLY A 15 37.04 42.00 13.62
CA GLY A 15 37.90 40.97 14.24
C GLY A 15 37.37 39.56 13.91
N ALA A 16 37.92 38.79 12.97
CA ALA A 16 39.13 37.94 13.00
C ALA A 16 38.92 36.51 13.60
N ALA A 17 38.89 35.52 12.67
CA ALA A 17 39.42 34.13 12.73
C ALA A 17 38.69 33.04 13.58
N PRO A 18 38.94 31.72 13.40
CA PRO A 18 39.45 30.95 12.23
C PRO A 18 38.71 29.58 12.00
N HIS A 19 39.31 28.71 11.17
CA HIS A 19 39.26 27.23 11.16
C HIS A 19 38.52 26.52 10.01
N SER A 20 39.19 26.46 8.85
CA SER A 20 39.04 25.38 7.88
C SER A 20 40.40 24.69 7.71
N GLN A 21 40.47 23.45 8.18
CA GLN A 21 41.69 22.65 8.25
C GLN A 21 41.93 21.91 6.92
N GLN A 22 43.15 22.05 6.41
CA GLN A 22 43.70 21.46 5.20
C GLN A 22 43.92 19.94 5.32
N GLN A 23 43.90 19.25 4.19
CA GLN A 23 44.75 18.07 3.94
C GLN A 23 45.72 18.39 2.80
N PRO A 24 47.03 18.12 2.96
CA PRO A 24 48.03 18.52 1.99
C PRO A 24 48.27 17.47 0.89
N GLN A 25 48.57 18.00 -0.29
CA GLN A 25 49.21 17.33 -1.42
C GLN A 25 50.59 16.82 -1.01
N ASN A 26 50.90 15.54 -1.30
CA ASN A 26 52.29 15.07 -1.26
C ASN A 26 52.79 14.69 -2.64
N GLN A 27 53.93 15.29 -2.93
CA GLN A 27 54.58 15.40 -4.22
C GLN A 27 55.29 14.11 -4.63
N ASN A 28 55.21 13.87 -5.93
CA ASN A 28 55.93 12.86 -6.69
C ASN A 28 57.45 13.15 -6.70
N LEU A 29 58.28 12.21 -6.25
CA LEU A 29 59.72 12.18 -6.54
C LEU A 29 60.13 10.82 -7.15
N ASN A 30 60.46 10.90 -8.44
CA ASN A 30 61.22 9.97 -9.30
C ASN A 30 62.48 9.38 -8.60
N ARG A 31 62.85 8.08 -8.68
CA ARG A 31 63.50 7.28 -9.78
C ARG A 31 64.24 6.05 -9.12
N PRO A 32 64.92 5.12 -9.82
CA PRO A 32 64.58 4.26 -10.96
C PRO A 32 65.02 2.76 -10.82
N SER A 33 64.71 1.94 -11.84
CA SER A 33 65.32 0.64 -12.21
C SER A 33 65.04 -0.55 -11.25
N SER A 34 64.81 -1.79 -11.66
CA SER A 34 64.93 -2.52 -12.92
C SER A 34 64.15 -3.84 -12.73
N GLY A 35 63.39 -4.29 -13.72
CA GLY A 35 62.66 -5.55 -13.60
C GLY A 35 61.87 -5.82 -14.86
N ARG A 36 62.25 -6.86 -15.59
CA ARG A 36 61.62 -7.32 -16.84
C ARG A 36 60.09 -7.44 -16.69
N PRO A 37 59.29 -7.08 -17.72
CA PRO A 37 57.87 -7.37 -17.68
C PRO A 37 57.64 -8.89 -17.62
N LEU A 38 56.84 -9.33 -16.66
CA LEU A 38 56.36 -10.72 -16.60
C LEU A 38 55.51 -11.02 -17.84
N PRO A 39 55.57 -12.24 -18.40
CA PRO A 39 54.69 -12.61 -19.50
C PRO A 39 53.22 -12.55 -19.06
N PRO A 40 52.29 -12.21 -19.97
CA PRO A 40 50.87 -12.16 -19.64
C PRO A 40 50.37 -13.55 -19.21
N PRO A 41 49.43 -13.63 -18.25
CA PRO A 41 48.82 -14.90 -17.87
C PRO A 41 48.06 -15.49 -19.07
N PRO A 42 47.93 -16.83 -19.15
CA PRO A 42 47.13 -17.48 -20.19
C PRO A 42 45.68 -16.97 -20.13
N PRO A 43 44.96 -16.93 -21.27
CA PRO A 43 43.57 -16.51 -21.29
C PRO A 43 42.75 -17.42 -20.40
N LEU A 44 41.98 -16.82 -19.49
CA LEU A 44 40.97 -17.53 -18.70
C LEU A 44 40.01 -18.23 -19.67
N PRO A 45 39.60 -19.49 -19.39
CA PRO A 45 38.63 -20.16 -20.23
C PRO A 45 37.34 -19.33 -20.27
N HIS A 46 36.85 -19.05 -21.48
CA HIS A 46 35.58 -18.39 -21.68
C HIS A 46 34.49 -19.13 -20.89
N PRO A 47 33.62 -18.44 -20.14
CA PRO A 47 32.49 -19.11 -19.54
C PRO A 47 31.65 -19.69 -20.68
N HIS A 48 31.55 -21.02 -20.71
CA HIS A 48 30.56 -21.72 -21.51
C HIS A 48 29.19 -21.05 -21.29
N PRO A 49 28.31 -21.00 -22.30
CA PRO A 49 26.93 -20.61 -22.06
C PRO A 49 26.33 -21.68 -21.16
N GLN A 50 26.41 -21.47 -19.85
CA GLN A 50 25.66 -22.25 -18.88
C GLN A 50 24.20 -21.98 -19.25
N SER A 51 23.55 -23.00 -19.81
CA SER A 51 22.11 -23.10 -19.91
C SER A 51 21.56 -22.79 -18.54
N ARG A 52 21.17 -21.52 -18.33
CA ARG A 52 20.67 -21.03 -17.06
C ARG A 52 19.37 -21.78 -16.85
N ALA A 53 19.40 -22.81 -16.01
CA ALA A 53 18.20 -23.52 -15.61
C ALA A 53 17.17 -22.48 -15.16
N PRO A 54 15.87 -22.64 -15.51
CA PRO A 54 14.85 -21.76 -15.00
C PRO A 54 14.95 -21.74 -13.46
N PRO A 55 14.80 -20.57 -12.82
CA PRO A 55 14.83 -20.51 -11.37
C PRO A 55 13.82 -21.52 -10.81
N PRO A 56 14.16 -22.21 -9.70
CA PRO A 56 13.21 -23.10 -9.05
C PRO A 56 11.90 -22.32 -8.80
N PRO A 57 10.72 -22.93 -9.00
CA PRO A 57 9.47 -22.26 -8.73
C PRO A 57 9.51 -21.79 -7.27
N LEU A 58 9.42 -20.47 -7.08
CA LEU A 58 9.23 -19.89 -5.76
C LEU A 58 8.04 -20.62 -5.12
N PRO A 59 8.08 -20.92 -3.80
CA PRO A 59 6.90 -21.48 -3.14
C PRO A 59 5.73 -20.55 -3.44
N ALA A 60 4.71 -21.07 -4.13
CA ALA A 60 3.51 -20.31 -4.41
C ALA A 60 3.03 -19.74 -3.07
N ARG A 61 2.83 -18.42 -2.97
CA ARG A 61 2.11 -17.84 -1.82
C ARG A 61 0.91 -18.75 -1.56
N PRO A 62 0.62 -19.14 -0.31
CA PRO A 62 -0.55 -19.95 0.00
C PRO A 62 -1.74 -19.30 -0.67
N ARG A 63 -2.22 -19.90 -1.76
CA ARG A 63 -3.40 -19.40 -2.46
C ARG A 63 -4.54 -19.79 -1.55
N PHE A 64 -5.42 -18.84 -1.30
CA PHE A 64 -6.64 -19.15 -0.58
C PHE A 64 -7.39 -20.24 -1.39
N GLU A 65 -7.63 -21.40 -0.78
CA GLU A 65 -8.30 -22.49 -1.46
C GLU A 65 -9.81 -22.22 -1.55
N PRO A 66 -10.45 -22.56 -2.69
CA PRO A 66 -11.90 -22.49 -2.82
C PRO A 66 -12.61 -23.25 -1.68
N VAL A 67 -13.74 -22.71 -1.20
CA VAL A 67 -14.48 -23.30 -0.09
C VAL A 67 -15.56 -24.24 -0.66
N ASP A 68 -15.67 -25.45 -0.10
CA ASP A 68 -16.83 -26.32 -0.37
C ASP A 68 -18.06 -25.76 0.35
N ARG A 69 -18.85 -24.95 -0.37
CA ARG A 69 -20.02 -24.22 0.16
C ARG A 69 -21.16 -25.13 0.59
N GLU A 70 -21.23 -26.37 0.12
CA GLU A 70 -22.27 -27.34 0.51
C GLU A 70 -21.98 -27.95 1.89
N LYS A 71 -20.70 -28.08 2.25
CA LYS A 71 -20.26 -28.69 3.51
C LYS A 71 -19.82 -27.69 4.56
N THR A 72 -19.57 -26.45 4.16
CA THR A 72 -19.06 -25.40 5.04
C THR A 72 -20.20 -24.46 5.42
N CYS A 73 -20.42 -24.27 6.72
CA CYS A 73 -21.38 -23.28 7.22
C CYS A 73 -20.96 -21.87 6.79
N PRO A 74 -21.86 -21.03 6.24
CA PRO A 74 -21.53 -19.66 5.87
C PRO A 74 -21.22 -18.81 7.11
N LEU A 75 -20.36 -17.81 6.91
CA LEU A 75 -20.10 -16.77 7.89
C LEU A 75 -21.09 -15.61 7.72
N LEU A 76 -21.36 -14.92 8.83
CA LEU A 76 -22.10 -13.66 8.83
C LEU A 76 -21.13 -12.50 8.57
N LEU A 77 -21.31 -11.81 7.44
CA LEU A 77 -20.57 -10.61 7.09
C LEU A 77 -21.47 -9.39 7.32
N ARG A 78 -20.99 -8.44 8.14
CA ARG A 78 -21.64 -7.15 8.36
C ARG A 78 -21.09 -6.15 7.36
N VAL A 79 -21.96 -5.62 6.50
CA VAL A 79 -21.61 -4.69 5.42
C VAL A 79 -22.26 -3.34 5.70
N PHE A 80 -21.48 -2.27 5.66
CA PHE A 80 -21.94 -0.90 5.82
C PHE A 80 -21.77 -0.18 4.50
N THR A 81 -22.80 0.54 4.04
CA THR A 81 -22.76 1.23 2.75
C THR A 81 -22.87 2.74 2.94
N LYS A 82 -22.13 3.51 2.14
CA LYS A 82 -22.17 4.98 2.19
C LYS A 82 -21.94 5.60 0.82
N ASN A 83 -22.68 6.66 0.52
CA ASN A 83 -22.57 7.39 -0.74
C ASN A 83 -21.45 8.44 -0.66
N GLY A 84 -20.56 8.45 -1.66
CA GLY A 84 -19.55 9.48 -1.89
C GLY A 84 -18.27 9.38 -1.05
N SER A 85 -18.26 8.60 0.04
CA SER A 85 -17.04 8.33 0.83
C SER A 85 -17.20 7.10 1.73
N HIS A 86 -16.09 6.60 2.26
CA HIS A 86 -16.10 5.61 3.33
C HIS A 86 -16.59 6.22 4.66
N HIS A 87 -17.04 5.37 5.58
CA HIS A 87 -17.29 5.78 6.97
C HIS A 87 -15.98 6.16 7.67
N GLY A 88 -16.07 7.01 8.70
CA GLY A 88 -14.94 7.35 9.55
C GLY A 88 -14.58 6.20 10.48
N GLU A 89 -13.34 6.13 10.94
CA GLU A 89 -12.93 5.12 11.93
C GLU A 89 -13.69 5.31 13.25
N GLU A 90 -14.03 6.57 13.59
CA GLU A 90 -14.84 6.92 14.75
C GLU A 90 -16.27 6.36 14.72
N ASP A 91 -16.84 6.15 13.52
CA ASP A 91 -18.20 5.61 13.35
C ASP A 91 -18.29 4.16 13.86
N PHE A 92 -17.16 3.45 13.90
CA PHE A 92 -17.08 2.06 14.36
C PHE A 92 -16.49 1.92 15.77
N ALA A 93 -16.06 3.01 16.39
CA ALA A 93 -15.35 2.96 17.68
C ALA A 93 -16.22 2.45 18.83
N VAL A 94 -17.54 2.66 18.78
CA VAL A 94 -18.48 2.28 19.84
C VAL A 94 -19.40 1.16 19.36
N ARG A 95 -19.23 -0.04 19.94
CA ARG A 95 -20.13 -1.18 19.69
C ARG A 95 -21.58 -0.80 19.98
N GLY A 96 -22.48 -1.11 19.05
CA GLY A 96 -23.91 -0.78 19.13
C GLY A 96 -24.26 0.63 18.65
N LYS A 97 -23.25 1.42 18.24
CA LYS A 97 -23.44 2.73 17.58
C LYS A 97 -22.87 2.74 16.16
N GLU A 98 -22.62 1.57 15.57
CA GLU A 98 -22.23 1.48 14.17
C GLU A 98 -23.29 2.13 13.25
N PRO A 99 -22.91 2.52 12.02
CA PRO A 99 -23.84 3.11 11.05
C PRO A 99 -25.10 2.25 10.86
N LYS A 100 -26.27 2.90 10.74
CA LYS A 100 -27.57 2.21 10.69
C LYS A 100 -27.82 1.48 9.38
N ASP A 101 -27.15 1.87 8.31
CA ASP A 101 -27.25 1.26 6.98
C ASP A 101 -26.42 -0.04 6.90
N GLU A 102 -26.56 -0.88 7.92
CA GLU A 102 -25.96 -2.22 8.01
C GLU A 102 -26.78 -3.22 7.19
N VAL A 103 -26.08 -3.97 6.36
CA VAL A 103 -26.59 -5.10 5.61
C VAL A 103 -25.84 -6.34 6.05
N GLN A 104 -26.59 -7.37 6.41
CA GLN A 104 -26.03 -8.65 6.83
C GLN A 104 -26.05 -9.64 5.67
N ILE A 105 -24.89 -10.21 5.35
CA ILE A 105 -24.72 -11.14 4.24
C ILE A 105 -24.20 -12.47 4.79
N TYR A 106 -24.90 -13.56 4.50
CA TYR A 106 -24.39 -14.91 4.72
C TYR A 106 -23.56 -15.32 3.51
N THR A 107 -22.27 -15.55 3.73
CA THR A 107 -21.32 -15.85 2.64
C THR A 107 -20.16 -16.72 3.09
N TRP A 108 -19.17 -16.93 2.24
CA TRP A 108 -17.96 -17.70 2.54
C TRP A 108 -16.71 -16.86 2.26
N LYS A 109 -15.57 -17.32 2.76
CA LYS A 109 -14.28 -16.63 2.55
C LYS A 109 -13.84 -16.61 1.09
N ASP A 110 -14.35 -17.51 0.24
CA ASP A 110 -14.07 -17.48 -1.20
C ASP A 110 -14.93 -16.46 -1.97
N ALA A 111 -15.87 -15.77 -1.31
CA ALA A 111 -16.72 -14.80 -1.96
C ALA A 111 -15.91 -13.63 -2.52
N THR A 112 -16.15 -13.34 -3.80
CA THR A 112 -15.43 -12.32 -4.56
C THR A 112 -15.98 -10.92 -4.36
N LEU A 113 -15.17 -9.89 -4.57
CA LEU A 113 -15.65 -8.50 -4.59
C LEU A 113 -16.77 -8.32 -5.62
N ARG A 114 -16.78 -9.10 -6.70
CA ARG A 114 -17.88 -9.11 -7.67
C ARG A 114 -19.18 -9.65 -7.08
N GLU A 115 -19.16 -10.80 -6.40
CA GLU A 115 -20.34 -11.34 -5.70
C GLU A 115 -20.89 -10.31 -4.70
N LEU A 116 -20.01 -9.69 -3.91
CA LEU A 116 -20.41 -8.67 -2.94
C LEU A 116 -20.99 -7.42 -3.62
N THR A 117 -20.46 -7.02 -4.78
CA THR A 117 -21.00 -5.90 -5.57
C THR A 117 -22.43 -6.19 -6.03
N ASP A 118 -22.69 -7.42 -6.49
CA ASP A 118 -24.01 -7.80 -6.97
C ASP A 118 -25.04 -7.84 -5.82
N LEU A 119 -24.64 -8.32 -4.63
CA LEU A 119 -25.48 -8.27 -3.43
C LEU A 119 -25.75 -6.84 -2.94
N VAL A 120 -24.73 -5.96 -2.93
CA VAL A 120 -24.91 -4.56 -2.52
C VAL A 120 -25.90 -3.81 -3.42
N LYS A 121 -26.02 -4.17 -4.71
CA LYS A 121 -27.01 -3.56 -5.62
C LYS A 121 -28.46 -3.86 -5.26
N GLU A 122 -28.71 -4.99 -4.60
CA GLU A 122 -30.06 -5.40 -4.19
C GLU A 122 -30.59 -4.48 -3.08
N VAL A 123 -29.69 -4.00 -2.22
CA VAL A 123 -29.99 -3.19 -1.03
C VAL A 123 -29.74 -1.70 -1.22
N ALA A 124 -28.78 -1.31 -2.07
CA ALA A 124 -28.41 0.09 -2.34
C ALA A 124 -28.68 0.46 -3.82
N PRO A 125 -29.80 1.12 -4.14
CA PRO A 125 -30.15 1.52 -5.51
C PRO A 125 -29.06 2.33 -6.24
N GLU A 126 -28.29 3.14 -5.52
CA GLU A 126 -27.22 3.97 -6.04
C GLU A 126 -26.09 3.13 -6.65
N ALA A 127 -25.84 1.94 -6.11
CA ALA A 127 -24.88 1.00 -6.65
C ALA A 127 -25.31 0.42 -8.00
N ARG A 128 -26.57 0.58 -8.44
CA ARG A 128 -27.06 0.10 -9.76
C ARG A 128 -26.81 1.07 -10.91
N ARG A 129 -26.29 2.28 -10.64
CA ARG A 129 -25.99 3.26 -11.70
C ARG A 129 -24.90 2.73 -12.62
N ARG A 130 -25.01 3.00 -13.92
CA ARG A 130 -24.08 2.47 -14.94
C ARG A 130 -22.62 2.82 -14.66
N SER A 131 -22.38 4.03 -14.17
CA SER A 131 -21.06 4.54 -13.85
C SER A 131 -20.66 4.34 -12.39
N ALA A 132 -21.49 3.69 -11.56
CA ALA A 132 -21.20 3.58 -10.13
C ALA A 132 -19.92 2.77 -9.90
N LYS A 133 -19.07 3.30 -9.03
CA LYS A 133 -17.86 2.62 -8.55
C LYS A 133 -18.06 2.28 -7.09
N LEU A 134 -17.78 1.03 -6.73
CA LEU A 134 -17.81 0.58 -5.35
C LEU A 134 -16.37 0.42 -4.87
N SER A 135 -16.04 1.03 -3.74
CA SER A 135 -14.77 0.87 -3.04
C SER A 135 -15.00 0.08 -1.77
N PHE A 136 -14.22 -0.98 -1.58
CA PHE A 136 -14.35 -1.90 -0.46
C PHE A 136 -13.23 -1.66 0.53
N ALA A 137 -13.55 -1.64 1.82
CA ALA A 137 -12.58 -1.56 2.90
C ALA A 137 -12.95 -2.49 4.05
N PHE A 138 -11.96 -3.13 4.65
CA PHE A 138 -12.16 -3.84 5.90
C PHE A 138 -12.02 -2.89 7.06
N VAL A 139 -12.90 -3.06 8.05
CA VAL A 139 -12.87 -2.31 9.31
C VAL A 139 -12.72 -3.31 10.45
N TYR A 140 -11.64 -3.16 11.22
CA TYR A 140 -11.27 -4.12 12.27
C TYR A 140 -10.46 -3.42 13.37
N PRO A 141 -10.44 -3.93 14.61
CA PRO A 141 -9.63 -3.36 15.68
C PRO A 141 -8.13 -3.59 15.43
N ASP A 142 -7.34 -2.52 15.56
CA ASP A 142 -5.88 -2.59 15.62
C ASP A 142 -5.41 -3.26 16.93
N HIS A 143 -4.10 -3.49 17.05
CA HIS A 143 -3.50 -4.05 18.27
C HIS A 143 -3.69 -3.18 19.52
N ARG A 144 -4.12 -1.92 19.37
CA ARG A 144 -4.40 -0.96 20.44
C ARG A 144 -5.92 -0.88 20.73
N GLY A 145 -6.73 -1.72 20.09
CA GLY A 145 -8.18 -1.76 20.25
C GLY A 145 -8.93 -0.64 19.53
N ARG A 146 -8.27 0.15 18.68
CA ARG A 146 -8.92 1.19 17.87
C ARG A 146 -9.30 0.61 16.52
N PHE A 147 -10.51 0.86 16.07
CA PHE A 147 -10.91 0.46 14.73
C PHE A 147 -10.10 1.21 13.68
N VAL A 148 -9.66 0.48 12.68
CA VAL A 148 -8.95 1.02 11.51
C VAL A 148 -9.64 0.57 10.24
N LEU A 149 -9.56 1.43 9.22
CA LEU A 149 -10.13 1.16 7.90
C LEU A 149 -9.03 0.87 6.88
N ARG A 150 -9.11 -0.27 6.20
CA ARG A 150 -8.15 -0.69 5.17
C ARG A 150 -8.87 -0.94 3.85
N THR A 151 -8.68 -0.07 2.87
CA THR A 151 -9.19 -0.29 1.49
C THR A 151 -8.57 -1.55 0.89
N VAL A 152 -9.39 -2.42 0.32
CA VAL A 152 -8.98 -3.74 -0.21
C VAL A 152 -9.18 -3.91 -1.71
N GLY A 153 -10.07 -3.13 -2.32
CA GLY A 153 -10.27 -3.18 -3.77
C GLY A 153 -11.42 -2.31 -4.24
N THR A 154 -11.54 -2.16 -5.57
CA THR A 154 -12.64 -1.39 -6.15
C THR A 154 -13.27 -2.10 -7.35
N THR A 155 -14.59 -2.12 -7.41
CA THR A 155 -15.35 -2.69 -8.54
C THR A 155 -16.16 -1.61 -9.24
N LEU A 156 -16.65 -1.92 -10.44
CA LEU A 156 -17.71 -1.14 -11.07
C LEU A 156 -19.03 -1.87 -10.85
N SER A 157 -20.10 -1.10 -10.78
CA SER A 157 -21.45 -1.64 -10.83
C SER A 157 -21.61 -2.58 -12.02
N TYR A 158 -21.27 -2.13 -13.22
CA TYR A 158 -21.28 -2.98 -14.39
C TYR A 158 -19.87 -3.49 -14.60
N GLY A 159 -19.70 -4.80 -14.38
CA GLY A 159 -18.41 -5.45 -14.51
C GLY A 159 -17.72 -5.11 -15.81
N ASN A 160 -16.43 -4.85 -15.70
CA ASN A 160 -15.56 -4.68 -16.86
C ASN A 160 -14.51 -5.78 -16.76
N GLY A 161 -14.50 -6.72 -17.71
CA GLY A 161 -13.63 -7.90 -17.71
C GLY A 161 -12.12 -7.61 -17.69
N ARG A 162 -11.72 -6.34 -17.61
CA ARG A 162 -10.34 -5.89 -17.39
C ARG A 162 -9.98 -5.59 -15.93
N ARG A 163 -10.93 -5.54 -15.00
CA ARG A 163 -10.62 -5.19 -13.60
C ARG A 163 -10.12 -6.40 -12.81
N LEU A 164 -8.91 -6.26 -12.29
CA LEU A 164 -8.23 -7.28 -11.49
C LEU A 164 -8.85 -7.48 -10.09
N ASP A 165 -9.59 -6.50 -9.59
CA ASP A 165 -10.14 -6.55 -8.23
C ASP A 165 -11.42 -7.38 -8.13
N ASP A 166 -12.20 -7.48 -9.21
CA ASP A 166 -13.48 -8.18 -9.24
C ASP A 166 -13.36 -9.65 -8.80
N SER A 167 -12.26 -10.32 -9.16
CA SER A 167 -12.00 -11.73 -8.83
C SER A 167 -11.39 -11.95 -7.45
N LYS A 168 -10.98 -10.88 -6.74
CA LYS A 168 -10.36 -11.03 -5.42
C LYS A 168 -11.40 -11.50 -4.41
N SER A 169 -11.09 -12.58 -3.71
CA SER A 169 -11.94 -13.10 -2.62
C SER A 169 -11.63 -12.47 -1.28
N LEU A 170 -12.58 -12.54 -0.33
CA LEU A 170 -12.37 -12.12 1.06
C LEU A 170 -11.13 -12.81 1.67
N GLY A 171 -10.97 -14.10 1.41
CA GLY A 171 -9.84 -14.90 1.89
C GLY A 171 -8.51 -14.44 1.33
N GLU A 172 -8.43 -14.14 0.02
CA GLU A 172 -7.22 -13.58 -0.61
C GLU A 172 -6.86 -12.19 -0.06
N LEU A 173 -7.88 -11.43 0.35
CA LEU A 173 -7.73 -10.09 0.95
C LEU A 173 -7.40 -10.14 2.44
N SER A 174 -7.22 -11.34 3.02
CA SER A 174 -6.92 -11.57 4.43
C SER A 174 -8.03 -11.12 5.39
N PHE A 175 -9.29 -11.29 4.97
CA PHE A 175 -10.46 -11.12 5.82
C PHE A 175 -10.45 -12.08 7.01
N GLN A 176 -10.73 -11.55 8.20
CA GLN A 176 -10.95 -12.33 9.41
C GLN A 176 -12.40 -12.29 9.83
N ILE A 177 -12.88 -13.40 10.40
CA ILE A 177 -14.24 -13.47 10.92
C ILE A 177 -14.34 -12.49 12.10
N GLY A 178 -15.27 -11.55 12.00
CA GLY A 178 -15.42 -10.44 12.94
C GLY A 178 -15.01 -9.09 12.36
N ASP A 179 -14.26 -9.06 11.27
CA ASP A 179 -14.02 -7.83 10.51
C ASP A 179 -15.34 -7.37 9.87
N TYR A 180 -15.52 -6.06 9.79
CA TYR A 180 -16.62 -5.45 9.07
C TYR A 180 -16.18 -5.10 7.64
N LEU A 181 -17.15 -4.99 6.75
CA LEU A 181 -16.94 -4.50 5.38
C LEU A 181 -17.60 -3.14 5.22
N ASP A 182 -16.83 -2.12 4.86
CA ASP A 182 -17.32 -0.81 4.49
C ASP A 182 -17.27 -0.64 2.96
N VAL A 183 -18.37 -0.16 2.37
CA VAL A 183 -18.54 -0.01 0.93
C VAL A 183 -18.93 1.42 0.59
N ALA A 184 -18.00 2.15 -0.03
CA ALA A 184 -18.26 3.49 -0.54
C ALA A 184 -18.75 3.42 -1.99
N ILE A 185 -19.89 4.06 -2.28
CA ILE A 185 -20.52 4.11 -3.60
C ILE A 185 -20.31 5.50 -4.20
N PHE A 186 -19.61 5.58 -5.33
CA PHE A 186 -19.34 6.80 -6.08
C PHE A 186 -20.15 6.85 -7.38
#